data_AF-A0A1M6YLJ9-F1
#
_entry.id   AF-A0A1M6YLJ9-F1
#
_cell.length_a   1.000
_cell.length_b   1.000
_cell.length_c   1.000
_cell.angle_alpha   90.00
_cell.angle_beta   90.00
_cell.angle_gamma   90.00
#
_symmetry.space_group_name_H-M   'P 1'
#
loop_
_entity.id
_entity.type
_entity.pdbx_description
1 polymer ?
#
loop_
_entity_poly.entity_id
_entity_poly.type
_entity_poly.pdbx_seq_one_letter_code
_entity_poly.pdbx_strand_id
1 'polypeptide(L)'
;MTNTFKIFAAIAAATMITACTSDDDAKSLGELEIEEQAFGKATGNFTAEEWFPGGKLGTTEKASYSSPTPAVQSIAGMEDDFNTGEDFFEHLYTFEQAPRRGLGPAWVRNGCITCHPSYGHGKRQTEYRANTVGNGYLLVIYHPETNAYISEVTGMPQTQAMAPFKAPIDENQIQIDWKTVTEMESGLAMTFPDGGDSYSLIYPEVRIPQSAFNTNPKPTDYEVRLESTIGVYGTALLDAIDDEDIEKQWASEARFTELNPAMWDKEANTFKAAAYYSAPYNDTGSHHGSHGPLKRFTYAMTRGSLQDGAGSNAIWNITNVTRSDRHWLYTTAAWAKAQSEDPEVISYIKQHGSSPTSILYPYYADGTDEGIANRVYEVLNTPSVAYKDTFEKYLLNGAPYNGVDEMSDKQYYQFMVWHRGLAVPAARNLNDADVQRGKQLFSEIGCANCHRPSWTTGSDDMWVDASTKAYAKQIGKDASQMLPKYANQTIWPYTDLVQHRLFMANDIRTGWCRTTPLWGRGLSRRLTGADDRLHDCRARTVVEAIMWHGYSKQSQAYRPTEKFYNLPKSDRDAIVKFIESI
;
A
#
# COMPACT_ATOMS: atom_id res chain seq x y z
N MET A 1 -73.66 23.60 2.60
CA MET A 1 -72.46 24.09 3.32
C MET A 1 -71.65 22.86 3.64
N THR A 2 -70.43 22.58 3.18
CA THR A 2 -69.32 23.34 2.59
C THR A 2 -68.44 22.27 1.92
N ASN A 3 -68.44 22.20 0.60
CA ASN A 3 -67.27 22.44 -0.26
C ASN A 3 -65.89 22.12 0.34
N THR A 4 -65.23 21.08 -0.19
CA THR A 4 -63.88 21.23 -0.75
C THR A 4 -63.54 20.07 -1.70
N PHE A 5 -63.33 20.44 -2.97
CA PHE A 5 -62.74 19.64 -4.04
C PHE A 5 -61.26 19.35 -3.75
N LYS A 6 -60.77 18.14 -4.06
CA LYS A 6 -59.41 17.95 -4.60
C LYS A 6 -59.45 16.94 -5.74
N ILE A 7 -59.06 17.45 -6.90
CA ILE A 7 -58.86 16.77 -8.18
C ILE A 7 -57.61 15.90 -8.07
N PHE A 8 -57.71 14.60 -8.37
CA PHE A 8 -56.56 13.77 -8.69
C PHE A 8 -56.38 13.76 -10.21
N ALA A 9 -55.35 14.46 -10.69
CA ALA A 9 -54.85 14.30 -12.05
C ALA A 9 -53.88 13.11 -12.06
N ALA A 10 -54.21 12.08 -12.84
CA ALA A 10 -53.32 10.97 -13.13
C ALA A 10 -52.27 11.43 -14.17
N ILE A 11 -51.03 11.59 -13.75
CA ILE A 11 -49.88 11.71 -14.65
C ILE A 11 -49.28 10.31 -14.77
N ALA A 12 -49.48 9.68 -15.93
CA ALA A 12 -48.79 8.46 -16.30
C ALA A 12 -47.33 8.79 -16.60
N ALA A 13 -46.44 8.55 -15.64
CA ALA A 13 -45.00 8.54 -15.88
C ALA A 13 -44.63 7.19 -16.50
N ALA A 14 -44.32 7.19 -17.79
CA ALA A 14 -43.68 6.07 -18.45
C ALA A 14 -42.24 5.94 -17.90
N THR A 15 -42.04 5.01 -16.97
CA THR A 15 -40.70 4.57 -16.55
C THR A 15 -40.03 3.87 -17.72
N MET A 16 -39.10 4.55 -18.37
CA MET A 16 -38.10 3.88 -19.21
C MET A 16 -37.22 3.06 -18.28
N ILE A 17 -37.36 1.73 -18.39
CA ILE A 17 -36.47 0.77 -17.78
C ILE A 17 -35.18 0.81 -18.61
N THR A 18 -34.21 1.62 -18.17
CA THR A 18 -32.81 1.42 -18.56
C THR A 18 -32.37 0.11 -17.90
N ALA A 19 -32.19 -0.92 -18.71
CA ALA A 19 -31.60 -2.17 -18.27
C ALA A 19 -30.15 -1.90 -17.84
N CYS A 20 -29.94 -1.77 -16.53
CA CYS A 20 -28.64 -1.98 -15.94
C CYS A 20 -28.36 -3.48 -16.03
N THR A 21 -27.46 -3.90 -16.92
CA THR A 21 -26.79 -5.18 -16.80
C THR A 21 -25.86 -5.08 -15.59
N SER A 22 -26.34 -5.51 -14.42
CA SER A 22 -25.50 -5.73 -13.25
C SER A 22 -24.57 -6.90 -13.53
N ASP A 23 -23.30 -6.78 -13.12
CA ASP A 23 -22.30 -7.85 -12.99
C ASP A 23 -22.72 -8.97 -11.99
N ASP A 24 -24.02 -9.23 -11.80
CA ASP A 24 -24.52 -10.26 -10.89
C ASP A 24 -24.16 -11.69 -11.34
N ASP A 25 -23.64 -11.87 -12.56
CA ASP A 25 -23.17 -13.15 -13.08
C ASP A 25 -21.66 -13.40 -12.92
N ALA A 26 -20.91 -12.47 -12.32
CA ALA A 26 -19.60 -12.80 -11.77
C ALA A 26 -19.81 -13.65 -10.51
N LYS A 27 -20.05 -14.96 -10.68
CA LYS A 27 -19.87 -15.93 -9.58
C LYS A 27 -18.52 -15.62 -8.96
N SER A 28 -18.50 -15.09 -7.74
CA SER A 28 -17.25 -14.76 -7.05
C SER A 28 -16.35 -15.99 -7.13
N LEU A 29 -15.09 -15.83 -7.55
CA LEU A 29 -14.17 -16.94 -7.69
C LEU A 29 -14.25 -17.84 -6.45
N GLY A 30 -14.62 -19.09 -6.71
CA GLY A 30 -14.92 -20.11 -5.72
C GLY A 30 -13.67 -20.54 -4.93
N GLU A 31 -13.83 -21.57 -4.10
CA GLU A 31 -12.63 -22.33 -3.70
C GLU A 31 -11.95 -22.85 -4.97
N LEU A 32 -10.67 -23.22 -4.88
CA LEU A 32 -10.01 -23.84 -6.02
C LEU A 32 -10.78 -25.12 -6.36
N GLU A 33 -11.54 -25.10 -7.45
CA GLU A 33 -12.15 -26.30 -8.01
C GLU A 33 -11.01 -27.08 -8.65
N ILE A 34 -10.37 -27.93 -7.84
CA ILE A 34 -9.39 -28.88 -8.32
C ILE A 34 -10.18 -29.91 -9.12
N GLU A 35 -10.39 -29.65 -10.41
CA GLU A 35 -10.51 -30.75 -11.34
C GLU A 35 -9.16 -31.49 -11.24
N GLU A 36 -9.11 -32.59 -10.47
CA GLU A 36 -7.89 -33.39 -10.18
C GLU A 36 -7.10 -33.75 -11.45
N GLN A 37 -7.74 -33.68 -12.61
CA GLN A 37 -7.12 -33.94 -13.90
C GLN A 37 -6.42 -32.72 -14.54
N ALA A 38 -6.70 -31.48 -14.14
CA ALA A 38 -6.22 -30.25 -14.79
C ALA A 38 -5.27 -29.36 -13.95
N PHE A 39 -5.48 -29.25 -12.62
CA PHE A 39 -4.64 -28.40 -11.77
C PHE A 39 -3.16 -28.82 -11.82
N GLY A 40 -2.26 -27.84 -11.97
CA GLY A 40 -0.82 -28.08 -12.04
C GLY A 40 -0.36 -28.80 -13.32
N LYS A 41 -1.22 -28.89 -14.36
CA LYS A 41 -0.87 -29.44 -15.67
C LYS A 41 -1.02 -28.41 -16.77
N ALA A 42 -0.21 -28.54 -17.82
CA ALA A 42 -0.34 -27.71 -19.01
C ALA A 42 -1.73 -27.93 -19.63
N THR A 43 -2.46 -26.84 -19.87
CA THR A 43 -3.83 -26.87 -20.38
C THR A 43 -4.03 -25.72 -21.37
N GLY A 44 -4.47 -26.03 -22.59
CA GLY A 44 -4.66 -25.03 -23.64
C GLY A 44 -3.38 -24.25 -23.93
N ASN A 45 -3.43 -22.93 -23.74
CA ASN A 45 -2.29 -22.03 -23.88
C ASN A 45 -1.58 -21.70 -22.55
N PHE A 46 -1.87 -22.41 -21.46
CA PHE A 46 -1.18 -22.30 -20.18
C PHE A 46 -0.20 -23.45 -19.93
N THR A 47 0.96 -23.10 -19.37
CA THR A 47 1.93 -24.05 -18.85
C THR A 47 1.49 -24.58 -17.48
N ALA A 48 2.10 -25.69 -17.04
CA ALA A 48 1.84 -26.23 -15.70
C ALA A 48 2.23 -25.26 -14.57
N GLU A 49 3.27 -24.45 -14.79
CA GLU A 49 3.81 -23.52 -13.78
C GLU A 49 2.90 -22.30 -13.55
N GLU A 50 2.07 -21.93 -14.53
CA GLU A 50 1.13 -20.80 -14.41
C GLU A 50 0.00 -21.04 -13.40
N TRP A 51 -0.25 -22.29 -13.03
CA TRP A 51 -1.12 -22.62 -11.88
C TRP A 51 -0.53 -22.15 -10.54
N PHE A 52 0.77 -21.86 -10.50
CA PHE A 52 1.50 -21.45 -9.32
C PHE A 52 2.07 -20.03 -9.49
N PRO A 53 1.27 -18.95 -9.37
CA PRO A 53 1.74 -17.59 -9.60
C PRO A 53 2.90 -17.17 -8.68
N GLY A 54 2.97 -17.71 -7.47
CA GLY A 54 4.10 -17.48 -6.56
C GLY A 54 5.23 -18.49 -6.70
N GLY A 55 5.24 -19.31 -7.76
CA GLY A 55 6.10 -20.48 -7.88
C GLY A 55 5.75 -21.56 -6.85
N LYS A 56 6.52 -22.66 -6.83
CA LYS A 56 6.26 -23.78 -5.91
C LYS A 56 6.47 -23.43 -4.45
N LEU A 57 7.37 -22.49 -4.17
CA LEU A 57 7.70 -22.09 -2.80
C LEU A 57 6.76 -21.01 -2.26
N GLY A 58 6.10 -20.23 -3.13
CA GLY A 58 5.31 -19.06 -2.75
C GLY A 58 3.80 -19.14 -3.01
N THR A 59 3.31 -20.25 -3.60
CA THR A 59 1.88 -20.40 -3.93
C THR A 59 1.14 -21.19 -2.84
N THR A 60 -0.03 -20.71 -2.44
CA THR A 60 -1.02 -21.48 -1.67
C THR A 60 -2.16 -21.95 -2.56
N GLU A 61 -2.64 -23.18 -2.38
CA GLU A 61 -3.84 -23.67 -3.06
C GLU A 61 -5.13 -23.07 -2.48
N LYS A 62 -5.05 -22.48 -1.29
CA LYS A 62 -6.20 -21.84 -0.63
C LYS A 62 -6.56 -20.54 -1.35
N ALA A 63 -7.86 -20.23 -1.42
CA ALA A 63 -8.32 -18.89 -1.74
C ALA A 63 -8.15 -17.98 -0.50
N SER A 64 -6.91 -17.59 -0.20
CA SER A 64 -6.58 -16.80 1.00
C SER A 64 -5.33 -15.96 0.77
N TYR A 65 -5.38 -14.69 1.18
CA TYR A 65 -4.22 -13.80 1.22
C TYR A 65 -3.44 -13.86 2.55
N SER A 66 -3.91 -14.65 3.53
CA SER A 66 -3.29 -14.80 4.85
C SER A 66 -2.48 -16.09 4.99
N SER A 67 -2.51 -16.97 3.98
CA SER A 67 -1.87 -18.27 4.08
C SER A 67 -0.35 -18.14 4.13
N PRO A 68 0.34 -18.96 4.97
CA PRO A 68 1.78 -19.08 4.90
C PRO A 68 2.19 -19.74 3.58
N THR A 69 3.38 -19.40 3.11
CA THR A 69 3.99 -20.05 1.94
C THR A 69 4.47 -21.46 2.25
N PRO A 70 4.53 -22.35 1.25
CA PRO A 70 5.21 -23.64 1.38
C PRO A 70 6.65 -23.52 1.90
N ALA A 71 7.37 -22.44 1.56
CA ALA A 71 8.70 -22.16 2.10
C ALA A 71 8.70 -22.06 3.63
N VAL A 72 7.77 -21.29 4.21
CA VAL A 72 7.60 -21.17 5.67
C VAL A 72 7.28 -22.53 6.29
N GLN A 73 6.32 -23.26 5.73
CA GLN A 73 5.87 -24.55 6.25
C GLN A 73 6.95 -25.65 6.20
N SER A 74 7.91 -25.51 5.29
CA SER A 74 9.03 -26.46 5.15
C SER A 74 10.11 -26.32 6.22
N ILE A 75 10.11 -25.22 6.98
CA ILE A 75 11.14 -24.90 7.98
C ILE A 75 10.57 -25.11 9.38
N ALA A 76 11.16 -26.04 10.14
CA ALA A 76 10.68 -26.40 11.47
C ALA A 76 10.60 -25.19 12.42
N GLY A 77 9.41 -24.97 12.99
CA GLY A 77 9.12 -23.87 13.93
C GLY A 77 8.84 -22.52 13.26
N MET A 78 9.06 -22.36 11.95
CA MET A 78 8.85 -21.08 11.28
C MET A 78 7.38 -20.73 11.10
N GLU A 79 6.48 -21.72 11.03
CA GLU A 79 5.03 -21.47 11.01
C GLU A 79 4.52 -20.88 12.34
N ASP A 80 5.13 -21.23 13.47
CA ASP A 80 4.82 -20.60 14.76
C ASP A 80 5.28 -19.13 14.80
N ASP A 81 6.46 -18.85 14.24
CA ASP A 81 6.97 -17.49 14.08
C ASP A 81 6.11 -16.68 13.09
N PHE A 82 5.63 -17.30 12.01
CA PHE A 82 4.68 -16.71 11.07
C PHE A 82 3.37 -16.33 11.76
N ASN A 83 2.74 -17.26 12.48
CA ASN A 83 1.47 -17.00 13.19
C ASN A 83 1.65 -15.94 14.30
N THR A 84 2.82 -15.92 14.97
CA THR A 84 3.13 -14.88 15.95
C THR A 84 3.35 -13.52 15.28
N GLY A 85 3.96 -13.48 14.11
CA GLY A 85 4.14 -12.24 13.33
C GLY A 85 2.81 -11.69 12.81
N GLU A 86 1.91 -12.55 12.37
CA GLU A 86 0.55 -12.21 11.91
C GLU A 86 -0.24 -11.43 12.97
N ASP A 87 -0.11 -11.82 14.24
CA ASP A 87 -0.75 -11.18 15.38
C ASP A 87 -0.41 -9.68 15.51
N PHE A 88 0.77 -9.23 15.04
CA PHE A 88 1.13 -7.80 15.00
C PHE A 88 0.46 -7.03 13.85
N PHE A 89 0.04 -7.73 12.79
CA PHE A 89 -0.66 -7.12 11.66
C PHE A 89 -2.17 -7.03 11.87
N GLU A 90 -2.78 -8.07 12.43
CA GLU A 90 -4.24 -8.19 12.59
C GLU A 90 -4.80 -7.37 13.76
N HIS A 91 -4.01 -7.19 14.82
CA HIS A 91 -4.51 -6.61 16.07
C HIS A 91 -4.05 -5.17 16.29
N LEU A 92 -4.79 -4.52 17.19
CA LEU A 92 -4.51 -3.13 17.53
C LEU A 92 -3.25 -3.02 18.40
N TYR A 93 -2.43 -2.03 18.06
CA TYR A 93 -1.44 -1.44 18.93
C TYR A 93 -2.09 -0.55 19.97
N THR A 94 -1.50 -0.56 21.15
CA THR A 94 -1.95 0.13 22.34
C THR A 94 -0.81 1.01 22.87
N PHE A 95 -1.12 1.89 23.81
CA PHE A 95 -0.10 2.71 24.45
C PHE A 95 0.86 1.86 25.30
N GLU A 96 0.34 1.02 26.19
CA GLU A 96 1.13 0.41 27.26
C GLU A 96 1.02 -1.12 27.35
N GLN A 97 0.07 -1.75 26.64
CA GLN A 97 -0.21 -3.18 26.78
C GLN A 97 0.62 -4.03 25.82
N ALA A 98 1.54 -4.82 26.39
CA ALA A 98 2.25 -5.85 25.64
C ALA A 98 1.27 -6.95 25.14
N PRO A 99 1.55 -7.62 24.00
CA PRO A 99 2.79 -7.53 23.21
C PRO A 99 2.82 -6.37 22.20
N ARG A 100 1.73 -5.63 22.00
CA ARG A 100 1.59 -4.54 21.02
C ARG A 100 1.46 -3.18 21.70
N ARG A 101 2.43 -2.83 22.54
CA ARG A 101 2.52 -1.49 23.15
C ARG A 101 3.29 -0.53 22.23
N GLY A 102 3.35 0.74 22.61
CA GLY A 102 4.16 1.74 21.91
C GLY A 102 3.44 2.50 20.80
N LEU A 103 2.11 2.51 20.81
CA LEU A 103 1.38 3.49 20.01
C LEU A 103 1.86 4.88 20.44
N GLY A 104 2.55 5.60 19.55
CA GLY A 104 3.22 6.84 19.94
C GLY A 104 2.26 8.02 20.10
N PRO A 105 2.79 9.24 20.25
CA PRO A 105 1.98 10.42 20.57
C PRO A 105 1.08 10.87 19.41
N ALA A 106 1.39 10.45 18.18
CA ALA A 106 0.53 10.58 16.99
C ALA A 106 0.68 9.35 16.09
N TRP A 107 -0.41 8.94 15.44
CA TRP A 107 -0.44 7.78 14.53
C TRP A 107 -1.38 8.03 13.32
N VAL A 108 -1.22 7.25 12.26
CA VAL A 108 -2.17 7.17 11.13
C VAL A 108 -3.26 6.16 11.48
N ARG A 109 -2.86 4.97 11.92
CA ARG A 109 -3.75 3.87 12.36
C ARG A 109 -3.12 3.16 13.54
N ASN A 110 -3.96 2.55 14.37
CA ASN A 110 -3.52 1.68 15.44
C ASN A 110 -3.51 0.20 15.03
N GLY A 111 -3.71 -0.16 13.76
CA GLY A 111 -3.63 -1.55 13.28
C GLY A 111 -3.47 -1.61 11.77
N CYS A 112 -2.66 -2.54 11.27
CA CYS A 112 -2.32 -2.63 9.84
C CYS A 112 -3.50 -3.16 9.01
N ILE A 113 -4.24 -4.16 9.53
CA ILE A 113 -5.38 -4.77 8.85
C ILE A 113 -6.51 -3.78 8.54
N THR A 114 -6.64 -2.69 9.32
CA THR A 114 -7.61 -1.63 9.07
C THR A 114 -7.38 -0.97 7.71
N CYS A 115 -6.12 -0.80 7.31
CA CYS A 115 -5.74 -0.31 5.99
C CYS A 115 -5.66 -1.41 4.94
N HIS A 116 -5.35 -2.64 5.34
CA HIS A 116 -5.16 -3.79 4.47
C HIS A 116 -6.22 -4.88 4.76
N PRO A 117 -7.48 -4.68 4.35
CA PRO A 117 -8.56 -5.60 4.68
C PRO A 117 -8.25 -7.00 4.13
N SER A 118 -8.19 -8.00 5.02
CA SER A 118 -7.75 -9.35 4.68
C SER A 118 -6.46 -9.35 3.85
N TYR A 119 -5.45 -8.56 4.24
CA TYR A 119 -4.11 -8.52 3.60
C TYR A 119 -4.10 -7.94 2.18
N GLY A 120 -5.27 -7.51 1.69
CA GLY A 120 -5.48 -7.01 0.34
C GLY A 120 -5.31 -5.51 0.21
N HIS A 121 -5.82 -5.01 -0.90
CA HIS A 121 -5.85 -3.59 -1.25
C HIS A 121 -6.92 -2.84 -0.45
N GLY A 122 -6.71 -1.55 -0.20
CA GLY A 122 -7.71 -0.68 0.42
C GLY A 122 -9.01 -0.57 -0.39
N LYS A 123 -10.05 -0.07 0.26
CA LYS A 123 -11.40 0.12 -0.31
C LYS A 123 -11.67 1.58 -0.54
N ARG A 124 -12.48 1.88 -1.55
CA ARG A 124 -12.94 3.24 -1.82
C ARG A 124 -13.68 3.82 -0.61
N GLN A 125 -13.30 5.03 -0.19
CA GLN A 125 -13.98 5.76 0.89
C GLN A 125 -14.58 7.06 0.38
N THR A 126 -15.73 7.46 0.94
CA THR A 126 -16.34 8.78 0.72
C THR A 126 -15.97 9.79 1.78
N GLU A 127 -15.30 9.35 2.86
CA GLU A 127 -14.76 10.20 3.91
C GLU A 127 -13.44 9.62 4.41
N TYR A 128 -12.53 10.48 4.88
CA TYR A 128 -11.30 10.02 5.52
C TYR A 128 -11.56 9.83 7.01
N ARG A 129 -11.63 8.57 7.46
CA ARG A 129 -11.72 8.22 8.88
C ARG A 129 -10.72 7.15 9.20
N ALA A 130 -9.81 7.41 10.14
CA ALA A 130 -8.72 6.51 10.39
C ALA A 130 -9.21 5.12 10.79
N ASN A 131 -10.22 5.06 11.65
CA ASN A 131 -10.68 3.81 12.23
C ASN A 131 -11.69 3.05 11.33
N THR A 132 -11.99 3.54 10.13
CA THR A 132 -12.85 2.82 9.18
C THR A 132 -12.09 1.67 8.52
N VAL A 133 -12.54 0.44 8.76
CA VAL A 133 -11.95 -0.77 8.16
C VAL A 133 -12.03 -0.71 6.64
N GLY A 134 -10.89 -0.94 5.99
CA GLY A 134 -10.73 -0.80 4.55
C GLY A 134 -10.31 0.59 4.10
N ASN A 135 -10.23 1.60 4.99
CA ASN A 135 -9.65 2.89 4.65
C ASN A 135 -8.12 2.78 4.56
N GLY A 136 -7.66 2.30 3.41
CA GLY A 136 -6.26 2.19 3.03
C GLY A 136 -5.63 3.50 2.57
N TYR A 137 -6.32 4.64 2.65
CA TYR A 137 -5.80 5.90 2.13
C TYR A 137 -4.68 6.49 2.98
N LEU A 138 -3.58 6.79 2.30
CA LEU A 138 -2.54 7.72 2.69
C LEU A 138 -2.80 9.07 2.02
N LEU A 139 -2.58 10.13 2.78
CA LEU A 139 -2.69 11.51 2.29
C LEU A 139 -1.33 11.93 1.74
N VAL A 140 -1.28 12.26 0.46
CA VAL A 140 -0.08 12.79 -0.19
C VAL A 140 -0.25 14.30 -0.29
N ILE A 141 0.35 15.04 0.64
CA ILE A 141 0.25 16.50 0.73
C ILE A 141 1.56 17.13 0.27
N TYR A 142 1.50 17.97 -0.76
CA TYR A 142 2.68 18.43 -1.48
C TYR A 142 2.50 19.84 -2.06
N HIS A 143 3.61 20.51 -2.31
CA HIS A 143 3.65 21.78 -3.03
C HIS A 143 3.51 21.52 -4.55
N PRO A 144 2.47 22.04 -5.21
CA PRO A 144 2.18 21.73 -6.61
C PRO A 144 3.29 22.16 -7.59
N GLU A 145 3.99 23.27 -7.30
CA GLU A 145 5.07 23.77 -8.15
C GLU A 145 6.30 22.86 -8.17
N THR A 146 6.69 22.33 -7.00
CA THR A 146 7.95 21.56 -6.86
C THR A 146 7.74 20.06 -6.77
N ASN A 147 6.49 19.62 -6.58
CA ASN A 147 6.13 18.26 -6.19
C ASN A 147 6.72 17.80 -4.85
N ALA A 148 7.37 18.66 -4.06
CA ALA A 148 7.91 18.28 -2.76
C ALA A 148 6.78 18.08 -1.75
N TYR A 149 6.90 17.06 -0.89
CA TYR A 149 6.02 16.94 0.28
C TYR A 149 6.13 18.19 1.14
N ILE A 150 5.02 18.63 1.74
CA ILE A 150 5.06 19.69 2.74
C ILE A 150 5.85 19.22 3.98
N SER A 151 6.43 20.15 4.73
CA SER A 151 7.34 19.84 5.84
C SER A 151 6.68 19.87 7.22
N GLU A 152 5.50 20.48 7.30
CA GLU A 152 4.76 20.74 8.53
C GLU A 152 4.17 19.45 9.11
N VAL A 153 3.90 18.45 8.27
CA VAL A 153 3.45 17.12 8.66
C VAL A 153 4.38 16.06 8.09
N THR A 154 4.32 14.86 8.65
CA THR A 154 5.11 13.73 8.18
C THR A 154 4.71 13.30 6.78
N GLY A 155 5.64 12.68 6.03
CA GLY A 155 5.37 12.22 4.65
C GLY A 155 4.22 11.20 4.54
N MET A 156 3.91 10.47 5.60
CA MET A 156 2.58 9.88 5.83
C MET A 156 1.93 10.67 6.96
N PRO A 157 1.03 11.63 6.68
CA PRO A 157 0.49 12.51 7.70
C PRO A 157 -0.32 11.76 8.76
N GLN A 158 -0.02 12.00 10.03
CA GLN A 158 -0.76 11.40 11.15
C GLN A 158 -2.08 12.13 11.36
N THR A 159 -3.16 11.38 11.62
CA THR A 159 -4.54 11.89 11.74
C THR A 159 -5.19 11.55 13.08
N GLN A 160 -4.41 10.93 13.98
CA GLN A 160 -4.80 10.59 15.33
C GLN A 160 -3.66 10.97 16.29
N ALA A 161 -4.00 11.21 17.56
CA ALA A 161 -3.02 11.51 18.61
C ALA A 161 -3.53 11.07 19.98
N MET A 162 -2.59 10.82 20.90
CA MET A 162 -2.93 10.50 22.28
C MET A 162 -3.35 11.77 23.02
N ALA A 163 -4.26 11.65 23.97
CA ALA A 163 -4.56 12.77 24.86
C ALA A 163 -3.31 13.13 25.70
N PRO A 164 -3.00 14.44 25.87
CA PRO A 164 -3.80 15.61 25.46
C PRO A 164 -3.44 16.20 24.09
N PHE A 165 -2.52 15.59 23.34
CA PHE A 165 -2.08 16.13 22.05
C PHE A 165 -3.21 16.10 21.02
N LYS A 166 -3.18 17.09 20.13
CA LYS A 166 -4.08 17.20 18.99
C LYS A 166 -3.44 16.50 17.78
N ALA A 167 -4.24 15.74 17.03
CA ALA A 167 -3.78 15.08 15.81
C ALA A 167 -3.12 16.10 14.85
N PRO A 168 -1.99 15.81 14.19
CA PRO A 168 -1.37 16.75 13.26
C PRO A 168 -2.32 17.28 12.20
N ILE A 169 -3.24 16.43 11.73
CA ILE A 169 -4.38 16.79 10.90
C ILE A 169 -5.67 16.29 11.55
N ASP A 170 -6.65 17.17 11.76
CA ASP A 170 -8.01 16.79 12.15
C ASP A 170 -8.76 16.16 10.97
N GLU A 171 -8.95 14.84 11.03
CA GLU A 171 -9.59 14.09 9.96
C GLU A 171 -11.04 14.48 9.70
N ASN A 172 -11.73 15.08 10.68
CA ASN A 172 -13.13 15.50 10.52
C ASN A 172 -13.27 16.65 9.51
N GLN A 173 -12.19 17.37 9.25
CA GLN A 173 -12.16 18.49 8.31
C GLN A 173 -11.64 18.06 6.92
N ILE A 174 -11.25 16.80 6.73
CA ILE A 174 -10.84 16.27 5.43
C ILE A 174 -12.09 15.96 4.60
N GLN A 175 -12.15 16.54 3.40
CA GLN A 175 -13.25 16.33 2.44
C GLN A 175 -12.75 15.50 1.26
N ILE A 176 -13.53 14.48 0.86
CA ILE A 176 -13.31 13.69 -0.35
C ILE A 176 -14.53 13.84 -1.25
N ASP A 177 -14.37 14.52 -2.39
CA ASP A 177 -15.40 14.64 -3.41
C ASP A 177 -15.11 13.65 -4.54
N TRP A 178 -16.02 12.70 -4.78
CA TRP A 178 -15.93 11.84 -5.97
C TRP A 178 -16.55 12.53 -7.18
N LYS A 179 -15.73 12.87 -8.16
CA LYS A 179 -16.15 13.45 -9.43
C LYS A 179 -16.41 12.34 -10.44
N THR A 180 -17.44 12.49 -11.25
CA THR A 180 -17.68 11.61 -12.40
C THR A 180 -17.02 12.22 -13.63
N VAL A 181 -16.27 11.41 -14.37
CA VAL A 181 -15.75 11.78 -15.68
C VAL A 181 -16.91 11.90 -16.65
N THR A 182 -17.10 13.09 -17.23
CA THR A 182 -18.17 13.35 -18.19
C THR A 182 -17.75 13.06 -19.63
N GLU A 183 -16.46 13.16 -19.92
CA GLU A 183 -15.87 12.89 -21.23
C GLU A 183 -14.43 12.40 -21.05
N MET A 184 -14.02 11.41 -21.86
CA MET A 184 -12.64 10.94 -21.90
C MET A 184 -11.79 11.96 -22.65
N GLU A 185 -10.65 12.37 -22.09
CA GLU A 185 -9.71 13.27 -22.78
C GLU A 185 -9.24 12.66 -24.12
N SER A 186 -9.19 11.34 -24.21
CA SER A 186 -8.87 10.62 -25.43
C SER A 186 -9.95 10.68 -26.52
N GLY A 187 -11.17 11.10 -26.18
CA GLY A 187 -12.33 11.11 -27.08
C GLY A 187 -12.97 9.74 -27.31
N LEU A 188 -12.56 8.69 -26.60
CA LEU A 188 -13.30 7.44 -26.55
C LEU A 188 -14.66 7.68 -25.89
N ALA A 189 -15.74 7.15 -26.47
CA ALA A 189 -17.05 7.25 -25.85
C ALA A 189 -17.12 6.37 -24.59
N MET A 190 -17.99 6.73 -23.66
CA MET A 190 -18.27 5.94 -22.45
C MET A 190 -19.20 4.74 -22.72
N THR A 191 -19.38 4.38 -23.99
CA THR A 191 -20.19 3.24 -24.48
C THR A 191 -19.40 2.54 -25.57
N PHE A 192 -19.32 1.22 -25.52
CA PHE A 192 -18.52 0.46 -26.48
C PHE A 192 -19.12 0.51 -27.91
N PRO A 193 -18.28 0.45 -28.97
CA PRO A 193 -18.72 0.66 -30.36
C PRO A 193 -19.70 -0.40 -30.90
N ASP A 194 -19.71 -1.59 -30.30
CA ASP A 194 -20.59 -2.69 -30.68
C ASP A 194 -22.06 -2.48 -30.26
N GLY A 195 -22.39 -1.30 -29.72
CA GLY A 195 -23.71 -1.01 -29.15
C GLY A 195 -23.96 -1.76 -27.84
N GLY A 196 -22.90 -2.30 -27.24
CA GLY A 196 -22.92 -3.04 -25.98
C GLY A 196 -22.87 -2.13 -24.75
N ASP A 197 -22.22 -2.63 -23.70
CA ASP A 197 -22.21 -2.01 -22.38
C ASP A 197 -21.63 -0.58 -22.36
N SER A 198 -22.04 0.19 -21.34
CA SER A 198 -21.43 1.47 -21.00
C SER A 198 -20.57 1.33 -19.75
N TYR A 199 -19.60 2.21 -19.57
CA TYR A 199 -18.80 2.31 -18.35
C TYR A 199 -18.88 3.74 -17.79
N SER A 200 -18.56 3.90 -16.51
CA SER A 200 -18.50 5.20 -15.84
C SER A 200 -17.21 5.28 -15.05
N LEU A 201 -16.48 6.37 -15.20
CA LEU A 201 -15.24 6.59 -14.46
C LEU A 201 -15.46 7.67 -13.40
N ILE A 202 -14.86 7.49 -12.23
CA ILE A 202 -14.87 8.46 -11.14
C ILE A 202 -13.45 8.72 -10.66
N TYR A 203 -13.16 9.88 -10.08
CA TYR A 203 -11.88 10.18 -9.43
C TYR A 203 -12.12 11.02 -8.16
N PRO A 204 -11.28 10.89 -7.12
CA PRO A 204 -11.43 11.67 -5.90
C PRO A 204 -10.80 13.06 -6.08
N GLU A 205 -11.36 14.09 -5.46
CA GLU A 205 -10.69 15.35 -5.16
C GLU A 205 -10.66 15.53 -3.64
N VAL A 206 -9.49 15.83 -3.07
CA VAL A 206 -9.32 15.94 -1.61
C VAL A 206 -8.99 17.37 -1.23
N ARG A 207 -9.71 17.88 -0.22
CA ARG A 207 -9.45 19.19 0.37
C ARG A 207 -9.24 19.05 1.87
N ILE A 208 -8.20 19.69 2.36
CA ILE A 208 -7.90 19.82 3.78
C ILE A 208 -7.75 21.31 4.05
N PRO A 209 -8.64 21.96 4.81
CA PRO A 209 -8.50 23.38 5.11
C PRO A 209 -7.33 23.61 6.08
N GLN A 210 -6.70 24.78 6.04
CA GLN A 210 -5.61 25.13 6.96
C GLN A 210 -6.02 25.02 8.45
N SER A 211 -7.31 25.18 8.75
CA SER A 211 -7.86 24.99 10.10
C SER A 211 -7.72 23.56 10.63
N ALA A 212 -7.58 22.55 9.75
CA ALA A 212 -7.40 21.15 10.14
C ALA A 212 -5.99 20.85 10.66
N PHE A 213 -4.99 21.68 10.30
CA PHE A 213 -3.60 21.45 10.70
C PHE A 213 -3.33 22.00 12.09
N ASN A 214 -2.87 21.14 12.98
CA ASN A 214 -2.40 21.48 14.33
C ASN A 214 -0.87 21.61 14.34
N THR A 215 -0.34 22.42 13.43
CA THR A 215 1.09 22.66 13.23
C THR A 215 1.41 24.15 13.34
N ASN A 216 2.65 24.49 13.69
CA ASN A 216 3.15 25.86 13.70
C ASN A 216 4.53 25.92 12.99
N PRO A 217 4.64 26.53 11.78
CA PRO A 217 3.56 27.21 11.05
C PRO A 217 2.50 26.25 10.51
N LYS A 218 1.36 26.81 10.10
CA LYS A 218 0.36 26.08 9.30
C LYS A 218 0.83 26.04 7.84
N PRO A 219 0.66 24.90 7.13
CA PRO A 219 1.09 24.80 5.75
C PRO A 219 0.29 25.74 4.85
N THR A 220 0.92 26.24 3.81
CA THR A 220 0.33 27.07 2.74
C THR A 220 0.70 26.45 1.40
N ASP A 221 -0.04 26.79 0.34
CA ASP A 221 0.30 26.39 -1.04
C ASP A 221 0.53 24.87 -1.19
N TYR A 222 -0.53 24.09 -0.94
CA TYR A 222 -0.47 22.64 -1.03
C TYR A 222 -1.68 22.08 -1.76
N GLU A 223 -1.45 20.93 -2.40
CA GLU A 223 -2.49 20.05 -2.91
C GLU A 223 -2.45 18.70 -2.19
N VAL A 224 -3.54 17.94 -2.34
CA VAL A 224 -3.69 16.62 -1.72
C VAL A 224 -4.04 15.58 -2.78
N ARG A 225 -3.37 14.43 -2.74
CA ARG A 225 -3.74 13.20 -3.47
C ARG A 225 -3.99 12.07 -2.50
N LEU A 226 -4.74 11.07 -2.95
CA LEU A 226 -4.91 9.81 -2.24
C LEU A 226 -4.01 8.75 -2.87
N GLU A 227 -3.32 8.01 -2.01
CA GLU A 227 -2.71 6.73 -2.37
C GLU A 227 -3.24 5.66 -1.42
N SER A 228 -3.91 4.65 -1.95
CA SER A 228 -4.41 3.49 -1.25
C SER A 228 -3.28 2.50 -0.95
N THR A 229 -3.49 1.66 0.03
CA THR A 229 -2.64 0.49 0.28
C THR A 229 -2.72 -0.52 -0.86
N ILE A 230 -1.57 -1.15 -1.14
CA ILE A 230 -1.46 -2.33 -2.00
C ILE A 230 -1.67 -3.62 -1.19
N GLY A 231 -2.04 -4.72 -1.85
CA GLY A 231 -1.99 -6.04 -1.22
C GLY A 231 -0.56 -6.40 -0.78
N VAL A 232 -0.44 -7.01 0.40
CA VAL A 232 0.86 -7.38 0.99
C VAL A 232 1.28 -8.82 0.70
N TYR A 233 0.37 -9.65 0.19
CA TYR A 233 0.68 -11.02 -0.20
C TYR A 233 1.66 -11.07 -1.38
N GLY A 234 2.59 -12.03 -1.35
CA GLY A 234 3.57 -12.25 -2.41
C GLY A 234 4.65 -11.17 -2.55
N THR A 235 4.73 -10.17 -1.67
CA THR A 235 5.72 -9.09 -1.82
C THR A 235 7.16 -9.57 -1.72
N ALA A 236 7.45 -10.63 -0.95
CA ALA A 236 8.79 -11.21 -0.86
C ALA A 236 9.23 -11.92 -2.14
N LEU A 237 8.29 -12.40 -2.95
CA LEU A 237 8.61 -12.97 -4.26
C LEU A 237 9.07 -11.88 -5.23
N LEU A 238 8.54 -10.66 -5.09
CA LEU A 238 9.02 -9.48 -5.85
C LEU A 238 10.36 -8.96 -5.30
N ASP A 239 10.57 -9.08 -4.00
CA ASP A 239 11.86 -8.77 -3.34
C ASP A 239 12.96 -9.70 -3.84
N ALA A 240 12.63 -10.98 -4.10
CA ALA A 240 13.54 -12.01 -4.56
C ALA A 240 13.95 -11.92 -6.06
N ILE A 241 13.47 -10.92 -6.81
CA ILE A 241 13.91 -10.68 -8.20
C ILE A 241 15.25 -9.91 -8.17
N ASP A 242 16.22 -10.29 -8.99
CA ASP A 242 17.51 -9.60 -9.02
C ASP A 242 17.38 -8.16 -9.58
N ASP A 243 18.15 -7.22 -9.00
CA ASP A 243 18.20 -5.81 -9.44
C ASP A 243 18.56 -5.73 -10.94
N GLU A 244 19.50 -6.56 -11.39
CA GLU A 244 19.99 -6.59 -12.77
C GLU A 244 18.91 -7.03 -13.77
N ASP A 245 18.01 -7.93 -13.37
CA ASP A 245 16.92 -8.37 -14.23
C ASP A 245 15.85 -7.29 -14.37
N ILE A 246 15.59 -6.53 -13.30
CA ILE A 246 14.73 -5.34 -13.39
C ILE A 246 15.39 -4.26 -14.26
N GLU A 247 16.69 -4.02 -14.13
CA GLU A 247 17.40 -3.07 -14.99
C GLU A 247 17.33 -3.46 -16.47
N LYS A 248 17.50 -4.75 -16.80
CA LYS A 248 17.30 -5.24 -18.18
C LYS A 248 15.88 -4.99 -18.69
N GLN A 249 14.87 -5.14 -17.83
CA GLN A 249 13.48 -4.83 -18.19
C GLN A 249 13.32 -3.33 -18.47
N TRP A 250 13.84 -2.45 -17.61
CA TRP A 250 13.83 -1.00 -17.85
C TRP A 250 14.57 -0.64 -19.15
N ALA A 251 15.75 -1.17 -19.38
CA ALA A 251 16.51 -0.98 -20.62
C ALA A 251 15.74 -1.46 -21.86
N SER A 252 14.96 -2.54 -21.74
CA SER A 252 14.08 -3.01 -22.81
C SER A 252 12.98 -1.99 -23.12
N GLU A 253 12.29 -1.49 -22.10
CA GLU A 253 11.17 -0.54 -22.24
C GLU A 253 11.63 0.85 -22.72
N ALA A 254 12.83 1.29 -22.35
CA ALA A 254 13.42 2.57 -22.75
C ALA A 254 13.51 2.76 -24.28
N ARG A 255 13.45 1.67 -25.05
CA ARG A 255 13.45 1.68 -26.52
C ARG A 255 12.11 2.11 -27.11
N PHE A 256 11.03 1.97 -26.36
CA PHE A 256 9.66 2.16 -26.84
C PHE A 256 8.95 3.33 -26.16
N THR A 257 9.39 3.70 -24.96
CA THR A 257 8.73 4.72 -24.16
C THR A 257 9.70 5.54 -23.31
N GLU A 258 9.26 6.73 -22.90
CA GLU A 258 9.99 7.53 -21.93
C GLU A 258 9.82 6.96 -20.52
N LEU A 259 10.94 6.72 -19.84
CA LEU A 259 10.96 6.23 -18.46
C LEU A 259 11.14 7.39 -17.48
N ASN A 260 10.83 7.15 -16.21
CA ASN A 260 10.92 8.18 -15.18
C ASN A 260 12.35 8.76 -15.13
N PRO A 261 12.56 10.05 -15.48
CA PRO A 261 13.90 10.63 -15.54
C PRO A 261 14.55 10.81 -14.16
N ALA A 262 13.78 10.70 -13.07
CA ALA A 262 14.34 10.65 -11.72
C ALA A 262 15.02 9.30 -11.42
N MET A 263 14.62 8.24 -12.11
CA MET A 263 15.07 6.86 -11.89
C MET A 263 16.04 6.40 -12.98
N TRP A 264 15.77 6.75 -14.24
CA TRP A 264 16.49 6.23 -15.40
C TRP A 264 17.38 7.28 -16.05
N ASP A 265 18.62 6.90 -16.38
CA ASP A 265 19.49 7.65 -17.27
C ASP A 265 19.31 7.14 -18.70
N LYS A 266 18.69 7.96 -19.55
CA LYS A 266 18.39 7.59 -20.92
C LYS A 266 19.65 7.46 -21.80
N GLU A 267 20.68 8.26 -21.54
CA GLU A 267 21.90 8.28 -22.36
C GLU A 267 22.80 7.11 -22.00
N ALA A 268 22.97 6.86 -20.70
CA ALA A 268 23.74 5.73 -20.20
C ALA A 268 22.97 4.40 -20.25
N ASN A 269 21.63 4.46 -20.44
CA ASN A 269 20.72 3.32 -20.47
C ASN A 269 20.86 2.42 -19.24
N THR A 270 20.86 3.05 -18.06
CA THR A 270 21.06 2.43 -16.74
C THR A 270 20.32 3.24 -15.68
N PHE A 271 20.15 2.66 -14.50
CA PHE A 271 19.57 3.37 -13.35
C PHE A 271 20.48 4.50 -12.84
N LYS A 272 19.86 5.60 -12.43
CA LYS A 272 20.52 6.67 -11.68
C LYS A 272 20.75 6.25 -10.23
N ALA A 273 21.68 6.91 -9.55
CA ALA A 273 21.91 6.72 -8.11
C ALA A 273 20.61 6.88 -7.28
N ALA A 274 19.71 7.78 -7.70
CA ALA A 274 18.43 8.00 -7.04
C ALA A 274 17.45 6.82 -7.16
N ALA A 275 17.69 5.84 -8.04
CA ALA A 275 16.88 4.64 -8.15
C ALA A 275 17.16 3.63 -7.03
N TYR A 276 18.34 3.68 -6.44
CA TYR A 276 18.74 2.79 -5.36
C TYR A 276 18.31 3.34 -4.00
N TYR A 277 17.81 2.46 -3.14
CA TYR A 277 17.34 2.84 -1.81
C TYR A 277 18.51 2.97 -0.85
N SER A 278 18.50 4.04 -0.04
CA SER A 278 19.39 4.21 1.09
C SER A 278 18.63 4.88 2.22
N ALA A 279 18.98 4.53 3.45
CA ALA A 279 18.50 5.21 4.64
C ALA A 279 19.71 5.56 5.52
N PRO A 280 19.77 6.78 6.09
CA PRO A 280 20.92 7.22 6.88
C PRO A 280 21.05 6.51 8.23
N TYR A 281 20.01 5.77 8.63
CA TYR A 281 19.90 5.11 9.92
C TYR A 281 20.17 3.60 9.87
N ASN A 282 20.50 3.04 8.70
CA ASN A 282 20.86 1.64 8.52
C ASN A 282 21.98 1.47 7.47
N ASP A 283 22.47 0.24 7.32
CA ASP A 283 23.53 -0.13 6.37
C ASP A 283 22.99 -0.49 4.98
N THR A 284 21.70 -0.26 4.71
CA THR A 284 21.03 -0.67 3.47
C THR A 284 21.66 -0.05 2.23
N GLY A 285 22.21 1.16 2.33
CA GLY A 285 22.80 1.89 1.20
C GLY A 285 24.06 1.28 0.59
N SER A 286 24.66 0.27 1.22
CA SER A 286 25.86 -0.44 0.74
C SER A 286 25.66 -1.96 0.65
N HIS A 287 24.40 -2.45 0.66
CA HIS A 287 24.10 -3.88 0.68
C HIS A 287 24.73 -4.63 -0.52
N HIS A 288 24.69 -4.04 -1.72
CA HIS A 288 25.32 -4.60 -2.93
C HIS A 288 26.72 -4.01 -3.18
N GLY A 289 27.43 -3.66 -2.10
CA GLY A 289 28.77 -3.07 -2.15
C GLY A 289 28.74 -1.56 -2.38
N SER A 290 28.36 -1.11 -3.59
CA SER A 290 28.39 0.31 -3.97
C SER A 290 27.04 1.02 -3.91
N HIS A 291 25.94 0.28 -3.78
CA HIS A 291 24.59 0.82 -3.67
C HIS A 291 23.70 -0.07 -2.78
N GLY A 292 22.55 0.47 -2.38
CA GLY A 292 21.50 -0.30 -1.74
C GLY A 292 20.54 -0.91 -2.77
N PRO A 293 19.54 -1.70 -2.33
CA PRO A 293 18.64 -2.40 -3.23
C PRO A 293 17.83 -1.43 -4.11
N LEU A 294 17.51 -1.84 -5.34
CA LEU A 294 16.69 -1.05 -6.26
C LEU A 294 15.30 -0.78 -5.67
N LYS A 295 14.86 0.49 -5.74
CA LYS A 295 13.49 0.84 -5.34
C LYS A 295 12.49 0.16 -6.26
N ARG A 296 11.57 -0.62 -5.69
CA ARG A 296 10.58 -1.43 -6.44
C ARG A 296 9.22 -1.54 -5.73
N PHE A 297 9.12 -1.02 -4.52
CA PHE A 297 7.89 -1.05 -3.71
C PHE A 297 7.25 0.33 -3.64
N THR A 298 5.93 0.34 -3.34
CA THR A 298 5.01 1.49 -3.44
C THR A 298 4.71 1.91 -4.89
N TYR A 299 3.67 2.73 -5.10
CA TYR A 299 3.34 3.26 -6.42
C TYR A 299 4.42 4.23 -6.94
N ALA A 300 4.94 5.05 -6.02
CA ALA A 300 5.98 6.04 -6.29
C ALA A 300 7.41 5.45 -6.30
N MET A 301 7.58 4.14 -6.08
CA MET A 301 8.89 3.47 -5.98
C MET A 301 9.82 4.14 -4.97
N THR A 302 9.40 4.20 -3.71
CA THR A 302 10.12 4.91 -2.64
C THR A 302 10.91 4.00 -1.70
N ARG A 303 10.85 2.68 -1.90
CA ARG A 303 11.48 1.66 -1.05
C ARG A 303 12.06 0.51 -1.88
N GLY A 304 13.20 -0.03 -1.46
CA GLY A 304 13.92 -1.09 -2.20
C GLY A 304 14.05 -2.44 -1.50
N SER A 305 13.81 -2.51 -0.19
CA SER A 305 13.80 -3.78 0.56
C SER A 305 12.49 -3.93 1.30
N LEU A 306 11.99 -5.15 1.42
CA LEU A 306 10.80 -5.43 2.22
C LEU A 306 11.04 -5.16 3.72
N GLN A 307 12.24 -5.46 4.24
CA GLN A 307 12.61 -5.36 5.66
C GLN A 307 12.71 -3.91 6.17
N ASP A 308 12.78 -2.91 5.29
CA ASP A 308 12.68 -1.48 5.60
C ASP A 308 11.65 -0.77 4.69
N GLY A 309 10.72 -1.55 4.12
CA GLY A 309 9.80 -1.14 3.07
C GLY A 309 8.33 -1.13 3.49
N ALA A 310 7.44 -1.35 2.52
CA ALA A 310 6.01 -1.45 2.76
C ALA A 310 5.73 -2.59 3.75
N GLY A 311 4.87 -2.37 4.76
CA GLY A 311 4.62 -3.28 5.88
C GLY A 311 5.62 -3.10 7.04
N SER A 312 6.92 -3.23 6.80
CA SER A 312 7.94 -3.26 7.88
C SER A 312 8.30 -1.89 8.43
N ASN A 313 8.47 -0.89 7.56
CA ASN A 313 8.55 0.51 7.96
C ASN A 313 7.17 1.04 8.40
N ALA A 314 6.09 0.33 8.05
CA ALA A 314 4.72 0.71 8.41
C ALA A 314 4.46 0.62 9.91
N ILE A 315 5.09 -0.35 10.59
CA ILE A 315 5.09 -0.43 12.06
C ILE A 315 5.43 0.95 12.65
N TRP A 316 6.51 1.57 12.19
CA TRP A 316 6.91 2.87 12.67
C TRP A 316 6.09 4.03 12.09
N ASN A 317 5.93 4.14 10.77
CA ASN A 317 5.33 5.38 10.21
C ASN A 317 3.79 5.43 10.27
N ILE A 318 3.12 4.30 10.54
CA ILE A 318 1.66 4.21 10.73
C ILE A 318 1.30 4.24 12.20
N THR A 319 2.02 3.50 13.06
CA THR A 319 1.66 3.34 14.48
C THR A 319 2.61 4.08 15.44
N ASN A 320 3.76 4.55 14.94
CA ASN A 320 4.83 5.17 15.72
C ASN A 320 5.54 4.23 16.70
N VAL A 321 5.31 2.93 16.58
CA VAL A 321 6.00 1.91 17.39
C VAL A 321 7.48 1.85 17.01
N THR A 322 8.30 1.93 18.04
CA THR A 322 9.76 1.92 17.99
C THR A 322 10.33 0.54 18.30
N ARG A 323 11.61 0.40 17.96
CA ARG A 323 12.40 -0.83 18.04
C ARG A 323 13.84 -0.44 18.35
N SER A 324 14.68 -1.42 18.69
CA SER A 324 16.10 -1.21 18.96
C SER A 324 16.86 -0.49 17.83
N ASP A 325 16.42 -0.67 16.58
CA ASP A 325 16.97 -0.04 15.38
C ASP A 325 16.34 1.32 15.04
N ARG A 326 15.37 1.78 15.84
CA ARG A 326 14.51 2.93 15.53
C ARG A 326 14.01 3.69 16.78
N HIS A 327 14.94 4.25 17.53
CA HIS A 327 14.68 5.09 18.71
C HIS A 327 14.45 6.56 18.34
N TRP A 328 13.39 6.84 17.59
CA TRP A 328 12.93 8.20 17.28
C TRP A 328 11.47 8.15 16.80
N LEU A 329 10.76 9.26 16.92
CA LEU A 329 9.34 9.37 16.59
C LEU A 329 9.14 9.67 15.10
N TYR A 330 8.00 9.26 14.56
CA TYR A 330 7.50 9.72 13.27
C TYR A 330 6.63 10.96 13.45
N THR A 331 7.29 12.10 13.67
CA THR A 331 6.67 13.41 13.95
C THR A 331 7.40 14.52 13.19
N THR A 332 6.95 15.78 13.35
CA THR A 332 7.62 16.96 12.78
C THR A 332 7.86 18.02 13.84
N ALA A 333 8.87 18.87 13.61
CA ALA A 333 9.14 20.03 14.46
C ALA A 333 7.95 21.00 14.52
N ALA A 334 7.24 21.20 13.40
CA ALA A 334 6.10 22.09 13.32
C ALA A 334 4.92 21.60 14.18
N TRP A 335 4.63 20.30 14.18
CA TRP A 335 3.63 19.72 15.06
C TRP A 335 4.06 19.79 16.54
N ALA A 336 5.30 19.38 16.84
CA ALA A 336 5.86 19.45 18.19
C ALA A 336 5.75 20.86 18.80
N LYS A 337 6.08 21.89 17.99
CA LYS A 337 5.95 23.30 18.37
C LYS A 337 4.51 23.68 18.70
N ALA A 338 3.56 23.33 17.84
CA ALA A 338 2.15 23.63 18.09
C ALA A 338 1.64 22.98 19.39
N GLN A 339 2.01 21.72 19.65
CA GLN A 339 1.61 21.04 20.88
C GLN A 339 2.28 21.65 22.12
N SER A 340 3.53 22.09 22.02
CA SER A 340 4.22 22.75 23.15
C SER A 340 3.66 24.12 23.52
N GLU A 341 2.99 24.78 22.59
CA GLU A 341 2.42 26.12 22.79
C GLU A 341 0.92 26.08 23.13
N ASP A 342 0.31 24.90 23.16
CA ASP A 342 -1.11 24.72 23.43
C ASP A 342 -1.39 24.75 24.94
N PRO A 343 -2.15 25.75 25.46
CA PRO A 343 -2.46 25.85 26.88
C PRO A 343 -3.22 24.64 27.44
N GLU A 344 -4.04 23.98 26.63
CA GLU A 344 -4.80 22.79 27.06
C GLU A 344 -3.87 21.59 27.24
N VAL A 345 -2.89 21.42 26.35
CA VAL A 345 -1.84 20.39 26.46
C VAL A 345 -1.02 20.60 27.73
N ILE A 346 -0.53 21.83 27.95
CA ILE A 346 0.29 22.18 29.12
C ILE A 346 -0.50 21.94 30.41
N SER A 347 -1.75 22.43 30.48
CA SER A 347 -2.60 22.30 31.66
C SER A 347 -2.90 20.83 31.98
N TYR A 348 -3.20 20.02 30.98
CA TYR A 348 -3.48 18.60 31.17
C TYR A 348 -2.25 17.83 31.66
N ILE A 349 -1.08 18.06 31.06
CA ILE A 349 0.17 17.43 31.52
C ILE A 349 0.49 17.85 32.95
N LYS A 350 0.29 19.12 33.31
CA LYS A 350 0.49 19.61 34.69
C LYS A 350 -0.40 18.88 35.69
N GLN A 351 -1.64 18.58 35.32
CA GLN A 351 -2.60 17.86 36.16
C GLN A 351 -2.33 16.36 36.26
N HIS A 352 -1.84 15.73 35.18
CA HIS A 352 -1.84 14.28 35.02
C HIS A 352 -0.45 13.64 34.83
N GLY A 353 0.60 14.44 34.67
CA GLY A 353 1.96 13.98 34.31
C GLY A 353 2.93 13.81 35.48
N SER A 354 2.61 14.24 36.70
CA SER A 354 3.58 14.25 37.81
C SER A 354 3.97 12.87 38.32
N SER A 355 3.14 11.85 38.10
CA SER A 355 3.42 10.47 38.52
C SER A 355 4.40 9.79 37.55
N PRO A 356 5.47 9.12 38.01
CA PRO A 356 6.38 8.34 37.16
C PRO A 356 5.73 7.13 36.49
N THR A 357 4.51 6.76 36.90
CA THR A 357 3.70 5.72 36.24
C THR A 357 2.79 6.28 35.15
N SER A 358 2.74 7.60 34.98
CA SER A 358 1.94 8.23 33.94
C SER A 358 2.69 8.17 32.62
N ILE A 359 2.01 7.81 31.54
CA ILE A 359 2.53 7.96 30.18
C ILE A 359 2.86 9.42 29.82
N LEU A 360 2.32 10.39 30.58
CA LEU A 360 2.63 11.80 30.41
C LEU A 360 3.86 12.27 31.20
N TYR A 361 4.44 11.42 32.04
CA TYR A 361 5.63 11.75 32.83
C TYR A 361 6.82 12.24 32.02
N PRO A 362 7.13 11.70 30.83
CA PRO A 362 8.22 12.21 29.99
C PRO A 362 8.11 13.72 29.69
N TYR A 363 6.87 14.23 29.66
CA TYR A 363 6.52 15.60 29.30
C TYR A 363 6.37 16.57 30.50
N TYR A 364 6.34 16.05 31.74
CA TYR A 364 6.00 16.85 32.93
C TYR A 364 7.08 17.84 33.38
N ALA A 365 8.35 17.55 33.10
CA ALA A 365 9.50 18.38 33.48
C ALA A 365 9.50 18.78 34.98
N ASP A 366 9.47 20.08 35.29
CA ASP A 366 9.43 20.63 36.65
C ASP A 366 8.02 21.02 37.13
N GLY A 367 6.99 20.74 36.33
CA GLY A 367 5.60 21.09 36.61
C GLY A 367 5.23 22.56 36.40
N THR A 368 6.17 23.41 35.96
CA THR A 368 5.87 24.78 35.50
C THR A 368 5.36 24.77 34.07
N ASP A 369 4.60 25.79 33.69
CA ASP A 369 4.05 25.88 32.32
C ASP A 369 5.18 25.99 31.28
N GLU A 370 6.25 26.74 31.60
CA GLU A 370 7.44 26.88 30.75
C GLU A 370 8.24 25.57 30.67
N GLY A 371 8.46 24.88 31.79
CA GLY A 371 9.16 23.61 31.82
C GLY A 371 8.44 22.52 31.03
N ILE A 372 7.11 22.43 31.18
CA ILE A 372 6.26 21.51 30.41
C ILE A 372 6.32 21.86 28.91
N ALA A 373 6.11 23.12 28.54
CA ALA A 373 6.18 23.55 27.14
C ALA A 373 7.51 23.17 26.48
N ASN A 374 8.63 23.51 27.13
CA ASN A 374 9.97 23.20 26.63
C ASN A 374 10.17 21.68 26.48
N ARG A 375 9.70 20.89 27.46
CA ARG A 375 9.86 19.42 27.41
C ARG A 375 8.95 18.78 26.37
N VAL A 376 7.72 19.27 26.19
CA VAL A 376 6.84 18.81 25.11
C VAL A 376 7.52 19.00 23.76
N TYR A 377 8.11 20.17 23.51
CA TYR A 377 8.85 20.40 22.26
C TYR A 377 10.06 19.47 22.13
N GLU A 378 10.90 19.36 23.17
CA GLU A 378 12.11 18.53 23.19
C GLU A 378 11.81 17.06 22.87
N VAL A 379 10.75 16.49 23.46
CA VAL A 379 10.40 15.07 23.33
C VAL A 379 9.64 14.79 22.04
N LEU A 380 8.68 15.64 21.65
CA LEU A 380 7.92 15.42 20.40
C LEU A 380 8.76 15.71 19.15
N ASN A 381 9.79 16.56 19.26
CA ASN A 381 10.72 16.87 18.17
C ASN A 381 11.94 15.94 18.15
N THR A 382 11.69 14.63 18.17
CA THR A 382 12.72 13.61 17.91
C THR A 382 12.42 12.87 16.60
N PRO A 383 12.43 13.53 15.43
CA PRO A 383 11.92 12.94 14.18
C PRO A 383 12.91 12.01 13.44
N SER A 384 14.14 11.86 13.94
CA SER A 384 15.21 11.13 13.24
C SER A 384 16.28 10.60 14.18
N VAL A 385 17.17 9.76 13.63
CA VAL A 385 18.34 9.20 14.33
C VAL A 385 19.24 10.25 14.99
N ALA A 386 19.25 11.50 14.49
CA ALA A 386 20.01 12.59 15.12
C ALA A 386 19.52 12.93 16.54
N TYR A 387 18.30 12.51 16.89
CA TYR A 387 17.66 12.75 18.18
C TYR A 387 17.60 11.49 19.06
N LYS A 388 18.29 10.42 18.66
CA LYS A 388 18.30 9.13 19.35
C LYS A 388 18.53 9.27 20.85
N ASP A 389 19.55 10.02 21.27
CA ASP A 389 19.88 10.16 22.69
C ASP A 389 18.75 10.86 23.49
N THR A 390 18.06 11.80 22.86
CA THR A 390 16.92 12.50 23.48
C THR A 390 15.72 11.57 23.61
N PHE A 391 15.41 10.82 22.55
CA PHE A 391 14.38 9.79 22.59
C PHE A 391 14.70 8.77 23.68
N GLU A 392 15.91 8.20 23.67
CA GLU A 392 16.29 7.16 24.63
C GLU A 392 16.24 7.66 26.07
N LYS A 393 16.62 8.91 26.32
CA LYS A 393 16.56 9.52 27.65
C LYS A 393 15.14 9.55 28.21
N TYR A 394 14.14 9.91 27.40
CA TYR A 394 12.78 10.19 27.89
C TYR A 394 11.75 9.11 27.57
N LEU A 395 11.85 8.48 26.41
CA LEU A 395 10.87 7.54 25.85
C LEU A 395 11.32 6.07 25.84
N LEU A 396 12.58 5.78 26.21
CA LEU A 396 13.05 4.40 26.43
C LEU A 396 13.49 4.18 27.87
N ASN A 397 14.55 4.86 28.31
CA ASN A 397 15.18 4.67 29.62
C ASN A 397 14.43 5.39 30.74
N GLY A 398 13.75 6.49 30.40
CA GLY A 398 12.94 7.26 31.33
C GLY A 398 11.69 6.51 31.78
N ALA A 399 11.12 6.92 32.92
CA ALA A 399 9.82 6.42 33.35
C ALA A 399 8.70 6.93 32.41
N PRO A 400 7.65 6.12 32.15
CA PRO A 400 7.36 4.81 32.74
C PRO A 400 8.03 3.62 32.03
N TYR A 401 8.78 3.85 30.94
CA TYR A 401 9.27 2.81 30.02
C TYR A 401 10.45 1.99 30.58
N ASN A 402 11.34 2.61 31.36
CA ASN A 402 12.39 1.95 32.16
C ASN A 402 13.28 0.95 31.39
N GLY A 403 13.67 1.32 30.17
CA GLY A 403 14.63 0.62 29.33
C GLY A 403 14.04 -0.54 28.53
N VAL A 404 12.72 -0.55 28.32
CA VAL A 404 12.05 -1.66 27.63
C VAL A 404 11.54 -1.21 26.26
N ASP A 405 12.04 -1.85 25.21
CA ASP A 405 11.57 -1.63 23.84
C ASP A 405 10.06 -1.86 23.68
N GLU A 406 9.46 -1.04 22.83
CA GLU A 406 8.04 -1.15 22.48
C GLU A 406 7.77 -2.45 21.71
N MET A 407 8.56 -2.71 20.67
CA MET A 407 8.63 -3.98 19.96
C MET A 407 10.06 -4.53 20.02
N SER A 408 10.22 -5.72 20.58
CA SER A 408 11.51 -6.40 20.71
C SER A 408 12.03 -6.93 19.38
N ASP A 409 13.34 -7.16 19.31
CA ASP A 409 14.00 -7.72 18.12
C ASP A 409 13.42 -9.06 17.67
N LYS A 410 13.04 -9.93 18.63
CA LYS A 410 12.38 -11.21 18.34
C LYS A 410 11.01 -10.99 17.71
N GLN A 411 10.21 -10.08 18.26
CA GLN A 411 8.87 -9.78 17.72
C GLN A 411 8.99 -9.23 16.31
N TYR A 412 9.97 -8.36 16.05
CA TYR A 412 10.18 -7.84 14.71
C TYR A 412 10.64 -8.91 13.72
N TYR A 413 11.55 -9.80 14.14
CA TYR A 413 11.91 -10.98 13.35
C TYR A 413 10.68 -11.82 12.99
N GLN A 414 9.79 -12.10 13.95
CA GLN A 414 8.56 -12.87 13.72
C GLN A 414 7.62 -12.15 12.74
N PHE A 415 7.45 -10.83 12.89
CA PHE A 415 6.74 -10.00 11.93
C PHE A 415 7.36 -10.09 10.52
N MET A 416 8.68 -10.15 10.41
CA MET A 416 9.35 -10.31 9.12
C MET A 416 9.21 -11.72 8.52
N VAL A 417 9.15 -12.77 9.36
CA VAL A 417 8.80 -14.13 8.91
C VAL A 417 7.39 -14.12 8.31
N TRP A 418 6.43 -13.51 9.01
CA TRP A 418 5.06 -13.34 8.52
C TRP A 418 5.02 -12.59 7.18
N HIS A 419 5.59 -11.38 7.14
CA HIS A 419 5.47 -10.52 5.96
C HIS A 419 6.14 -11.12 4.74
N ARG A 420 7.31 -11.76 4.91
CA ARG A 420 7.91 -12.52 3.81
C ARG A 420 7.15 -13.79 3.47
N GLY A 421 6.47 -14.38 4.44
CA GLY A 421 5.80 -15.67 4.37
C GLY A 421 4.40 -15.65 3.75
N LEU A 422 3.87 -14.50 3.34
CA LEU A 422 2.52 -14.41 2.79
C LEU A 422 2.43 -14.98 1.36
N ALA A 423 1.66 -16.05 1.19
CA ALA A 423 1.53 -16.75 -0.07
C ALA A 423 0.64 -16.04 -1.09
N VAL A 424 0.93 -16.28 -2.37
CA VAL A 424 0.04 -15.91 -3.47
C VAL A 424 -0.96 -17.05 -3.70
N PRO A 425 -2.27 -16.78 -3.77
CA PRO A 425 -3.24 -17.79 -4.14
C PRO A 425 -2.96 -18.36 -5.54
N ALA A 426 -3.14 -19.68 -5.70
CA ALA A 426 -3.02 -20.34 -6.99
C ALA A 426 -3.97 -19.71 -8.03
N ALA A 427 -3.57 -19.72 -9.30
CA ALA A 427 -4.43 -19.32 -10.40
C ALA A 427 -5.58 -20.32 -10.55
N ARG A 428 -6.71 -19.89 -11.13
CA ARG A 428 -7.96 -20.66 -11.19
C ARG A 428 -8.46 -20.74 -12.62
N ASN A 429 -9.25 -21.77 -12.92
CA ASN A 429 -9.99 -21.86 -14.18
C ASN A 429 -9.13 -21.77 -15.45
N LEU A 430 -7.84 -22.13 -15.41
CA LEU A 430 -6.96 -22.06 -16.59
C LEU A 430 -7.37 -23.06 -17.70
N ASN A 431 -8.20 -24.05 -17.36
CA ASN A 431 -8.85 -24.98 -18.28
C ASN A 431 -10.06 -24.41 -19.02
N ASP A 432 -10.59 -23.26 -18.59
CA ASP A 432 -11.73 -22.59 -19.22
C ASP A 432 -11.34 -21.96 -20.56
N ALA A 433 -12.12 -22.24 -21.61
CA ALA A 433 -11.82 -21.77 -22.97
C ALA A 433 -11.85 -20.23 -23.10
N ASP A 434 -12.71 -19.54 -22.34
CA ASP A 434 -12.77 -18.08 -22.35
C ASP A 434 -11.55 -17.48 -21.64
N VAL A 435 -11.04 -18.12 -20.58
CA VAL A 435 -9.80 -17.69 -19.89
C VAL A 435 -8.61 -17.83 -20.84
N GLN A 436 -8.54 -18.92 -21.59
CA GLN A 436 -7.51 -19.13 -22.61
C GLN A 436 -7.61 -18.11 -23.75
N ARG A 437 -8.83 -17.81 -24.22
CA ARG A 437 -9.09 -16.74 -25.19
C ARG A 437 -8.66 -15.38 -24.64
N GLY A 438 -8.99 -15.08 -23.39
CA GLY A 438 -8.60 -13.87 -22.69
C GLY A 438 -7.10 -13.68 -22.61
N LYS A 439 -6.35 -14.72 -22.23
CA LYS A 439 -4.87 -14.70 -22.21
C LYS A 439 -4.28 -14.39 -23.57
N GLN A 440 -4.81 -15.03 -24.62
CA GLN A 440 -4.36 -14.82 -25.99
C GLN A 440 -4.55 -13.35 -26.38
N LEU A 441 -5.77 -12.83 -26.20
CA LEU A 441 -6.10 -11.44 -26.53
C LEU A 441 -5.30 -10.44 -25.71
N PHE A 442 -5.14 -10.67 -24.41
CA PHE A 442 -4.35 -9.81 -23.50
C PHE A 442 -2.93 -9.61 -24.04
N SER A 443 -2.33 -10.66 -24.59
CA SER A 443 -1.02 -10.60 -25.24
C SER A 443 -1.09 -9.90 -26.60
N GLU A 444 -2.03 -10.27 -27.47
CA GLU A 444 -2.17 -9.75 -28.84
C GLU A 444 -2.45 -8.25 -28.89
N ILE A 445 -3.25 -7.72 -27.95
CA ILE A 445 -3.56 -6.28 -27.91
C ILE A 445 -2.45 -5.47 -27.24
N GLY A 446 -1.54 -6.12 -26.52
CA GLY A 446 -0.33 -5.53 -25.93
C GLY A 446 -0.43 -5.19 -24.45
N CYS A 447 -1.42 -5.72 -23.71
CA CYS A 447 -1.48 -5.54 -22.25
C CYS A 447 -0.26 -6.18 -21.55
N ALA A 448 0.22 -7.31 -22.09
CA ALA A 448 1.38 -8.03 -21.58
C ALA A 448 2.72 -7.28 -21.72
N ASN A 449 2.76 -6.13 -22.41
CA ASN A 449 3.98 -5.32 -22.53
C ASN A 449 4.36 -4.69 -21.19
N CYS A 450 3.39 -4.14 -20.45
CA CYS A 450 3.61 -3.61 -19.09
C CYS A 450 3.24 -4.64 -18.03
N HIS A 451 2.18 -5.42 -18.26
CA HIS A 451 1.80 -6.54 -17.40
C HIS A 451 2.57 -7.81 -17.79
N ARG A 452 3.90 -7.73 -17.73
CA ARG A 452 4.81 -8.82 -18.09
C ARG A 452 4.46 -10.08 -17.30
N PRO A 453 4.15 -11.23 -17.95
CA PRO A 453 3.59 -12.39 -17.28
C PRO A 453 4.45 -12.92 -16.12
N SER A 454 5.74 -13.17 -16.36
CA SER A 454 6.59 -13.93 -15.44
C SER A 454 7.92 -13.28 -15.14
N TRP A 455 8.51 -13.64 -14.01
CA TRP A 455 9.90 -13.38 -13.61
C TRP A 455 10.55 -14.67 -13.12
N THR A 456 11.87 -14.72 -13.13
CA THR A 456 12.64 -15.72 -12.38
C THR A 456 13.23 -15.02 -11.17
N THR A 457 13.02 -15.57 -9.97
CA THR A 457 13.69 -15.07 -8.76
C THR A 457 15.16 -15.47 -8.77
N GLY A 458 16.02 -14.62 -8.21
CA GLY A 458 17.45 -14.88 -8.09
C GLY A 458 17.77 -15.79 -6.91
N SER A 459 18.94 -15.59 -6.28
CA SER A 459 19.33 -16.31 -5.05
C SER A 459 18.53 -15.91 -3.81
N ASP A 460 17.78 -14.80 -3.88
CA ASP A 460 17.08 -14.16 -2.75
C ASP A 460 18.06 -13.73 -1.64
N ASP A 461 19.16 -13.09 -2.03
CA ASP A 461 20.17 -12.49 -1.14
C ASP A 461 19.72 -11.11 -0.64
N MET A 462 18.59 -11.12 0.05
CA MET A 462 17.95 -9.93 0.59
C MET A 462 18.80 -9.23 1.67
N TRP A 463 18.57 -7.93 1.82
CA TRP A 463 19.09 -7.18 2.97
C TRP A 463 18.35 -7.61 4.25
N VAL A 464 19.10 -7.75 5.36
CA VAL A 464 18.55 -8.09 6.67
C VAL A 464 18.72 -6.90 7.62
N ASP A 465 17.64 -6.55 8.32
CA ASP A 465 17.59 -5.39 9.20
C ASP A 465 18.37 -5.60 10.51
N ALA A 466 18.64 -4.49 11.21
CA ALA A 466 19.44 -4.48 12.42
C ALA A 466 18.77 -5.22 13.60
N SER A 467 17.44 -5.16 13.72
CA SER A 467 16.70 -5.90 14.77
C SER A 467 16.78 -7.41 14.55
N THR A 468 16.56 -7.90 13.33
CA THR A 468 16.74 -9.31 12.99
C THR A 468 18.19 -9.75 13.20
N LYS A 469 19.18 -8.95 12.82
CA LYS A 469 20.61 -9.19 13.08
C LYS A 469 20.90 -9.28 14.59
N ALA A 470 20.30 -8.41 15.41
CA ALA A 470 20.48 -8.40 16.86
C ALA A 470 19.88 -9.64 17.51
N TYR A 471 18.67 -10.03 17.13
CA TYR A 471 18.05 -11.27 17.60
C TYR A 471 18.85 -12.51 17.19
N ALA A 472 19.28 -12.59 15.92
CA ALA A 472 20.12 -13.68 15.41
C ALA A 472 21.39 -13.87 16.25
N LYS A 473 22.08 -12.76 16.56
CA LYS A 473 23.26 -12.76 17.44
C LYS A 473 22.93 -13.27 18.84
N GLN A 474 21.80 -12.87 19.42
CA GLN A 474 21.37 -13.30 20.74
C GLN A 474 21.20 -14.83 20.83
N ILE A 475 20.71 -15.46 19.75
CA ILE A 475 20.46 -16.91 19.69
C ILE A 475 21.55 -17.70 18.97
N GLY A 476 22.67 -17.07 18.61
CA GLY A 476 23.81 -17.71 17.95
C GLY A 476 23.52 -18.24 16.54
N LYS A 477 22.63 -17.57 15.79
CA LYS A 477 22.27 -17.92 14.41
C LYS A 477 22.79 -16.89 13.40
N ASP A 478 22.87 -17.32 12.13
CA ASP A 478 23.13 -16.45 10.99
C ASP A 478 21.83 -15.79 10.53
N ALA A 479 21.77 -14.47 10.61
CA ALA A 479 20.59 -13.68 10.25
C ALA A 479 20.17 -13.87 8.77
N SER A 480 21.13 -14.16 7.87
CA SER A 480 20.87 -14.37 6.43
C SER A 480 20.09 -15.65 6.12
N GLN A 481 19.96 -16.54 7.11
CA GLN A 481 19.30 -17.84 6.99
C GLN A 481 18.03 -17.94 7.85
N MET A 482 17.65 -16.88 8.56
CA MET A 482 16.56 -16.93 9.53
C MET A 482 15.18 -16.63 8.94
N LEU A 483 15.13 -16.01 7.75
CA LEU A 483 13.89 -15.61 7.09
C LEU A 483 13.62 -16.52 5.87
N PRO A 484 12.34 -16.73 5.47
CA PRO A 484 12.01 -17.59 4.35
C PRO A 484 12.55 -17.02 3.04
N LYS A 485 13.05 -17.92 2.18
CA LYS A 485 13.65 -17.60 0.88
C LYS A 485 12.90 -18.22 -0.28
N TYR A 486 12.97 -17.56 -1.44
CA TYR A 486 12.23 -17.89 -2.65
C TYR A 486 13.13 -18.03 -3.88
N ALA A 487 14.29 -18.68 -3.72
CA ALA A 487 15.34 -18.68 -4.73
C ALA A 487 15.01 -19.49 -6.01
N ASN A 488 15.47 -19.00 -7.16
CA ASN A 488 15.58 -19.70 -8.44
C ASN A 488 14.29 -20.38 -8.94
N GLN A 489 13.15 -19.68 -8.87
CA GLN A 489 11.88 -20.19 -9.39
C GLN A 489 11.20 -19.17 -10.32
N THR A 490 10.42 -19.68 -11.26
CA THR A 490 9.55 -18.82 -12.07
C THR A 490 8.30 -18.46 -11.28
N ILE A 491 7.98 -17.18 -11.28
CA ILE A 491 6.77 -16.59 -10.68
C ILE A 491 5.99 -15.84 -11.77
N TRP A 492 4.68 -15.67 -11.60
CA TRP A 492 3.78 -15.08 -12.59
C TRP A 492 2.99 -13.88 -12.05
N PRO A 493 3.66 -12.75 -11.72
CA PRO A 493 3.00 -11.60 -11.09
C PRO A 493 2.25 -10.70 -12.08
N TYR A 494 2.47 -10.82 -13.39
CA TYR A 494 1.89 -9.93 -14.41
C TYR A 494 2.20 -8.44 -14.16
N THR A 495 3.49 -8.13 -14.05
CA THR A 495 4.03 -6.77 -13.89
C THR A 495 5.46 -6.70 -14.41
N ASP A 496 5.83 -5.60 -15.04
CA ASP A 496 7.21 -5.28 -15.42
C ASP A 496 7.99 -4.53 -14.33
N LEU A 497 7.32 -4.09 -13.26
CA LEU A 497 7.89 -3.29 -12.17
C LEU A 497 8.44 -1.92 -12.63
N VAL A 498 8.03 -1.45 -13.81
CA VAL A 498 8.39 -0.14 -14.36
C VAL A 498 7.34 0.90 -13.93
N GLN A 499 7.74 2.18 -13.84
CA GLN A 499 6.78 3.27 -13.70
C GLN A 499 6.32 3.78 -15.06
N HIS A 500 5.01 3.90 -15.21
CA HIS A 500 4.37 4.42 -16.41
C HIS A 500 3.59 5.70 -16.14
N ARG A 501 3.37 6.47 -17.21
CA ARG A 501 2.47 7.63 -17.21
C ARG A 501 1.16 7.26 -17.88
N LEU A 502 0.08 7.38 -17.12
CA LEU A 502 -1.28 7.12 -17.59
C LEU A 502 -2.07 8.40 -17.89
N PHE A 503 -1.59 9.55 -17.43
CA PHE A 503 -2.20 10.87 -17.69
C PHE A 503 -3.68 10.91 -17.31
N MET A 504 -4.02 10.38 -16.14
CA MET A 504 -5.40 10.32 -15.68
C MET A 504 -5.85 11.68 -15.10
N ALA A 505 -7.15 11.99 -15.16
CA ALA A 505 -7.70 13.09 -14.36
C ALA A 505 -7.37 12.90 -12.87
N ASN A 506 -6.96 14.00 -12.23
CA ASN A 506 -6.41 13.99 -10.87
C ASN A 506 -5.38 12.86 -10.66
N ASP A 507 -4.33 12.88 -11.47
CA ASP A 507 -3.30 11.84 -11.48
C ASP A 507 -2.55 11.74 -10.12
N ILE A 508 -1.80 10.65 -9.95
CA ILE A 508 -0.86 10.49 -8.84
C ILE A 508 0.13 11.67 -8.82
N ARG A 509 0.64 12.06 -7.64
CA ARG A 509 1.42 13.31 -7.43
C ARG A 509 2.42 13.64 -8.55
N THR A 510 3.26 12.70 -8.96
CA THR A 510 4.30 12.92 -9.99
C THR A 510 3.89 12.48 -11.40
N GLY A 511 2.69 11.91 -11.57
CA GLY A 511 2.22 11.27 -12.81
C GLY A 511 2.92 9.95 -13.15
N TRP A 512 3.82 9.45 -12.29
CA TRP A 512 4.54 8.19 -12.47
C TRP A 512 4.03 7.15 -11.48
N CYS A 513 3.50 6.04 -12.00
CA CYS A 513 2.96 4.96 -11.19
C CYS A 513 3.57 3.62 -11.62
N ARG A 514 4.08 2.85 -10.67
CA ARG A 514 4.56 1.49 -10.93
C ARG A 514 3.41 0.59 -11.39
N THR A 515 3.65 -0.29 -12.36
CA THR A 515 2.74 -1.39 -12.69
C THR A 515 2.57 -2.29 -11.46
N THR A 516 1.35 -2.44 -10.95
CA THR A 516 1.09 -3.36 -9.84
C THR A 516 0.90 -4.79 -10.35
N PRO A 517 1.36 -5.82 -9.63
CA PRO A 517 1.06 -7.22 -9.95
C PRO A 517 -0.45 -7.46 -10.07
N LEU A 518 -0.85 -8.30 -11.02
CA LEU A 518 -2.25 -8.72 -11.20
C LEU A 518 -2.59 -10.02 -10.45
N TRP A 519 -1.59 -10.76 -10.00
CA TRP A 519 -1.80 -12.08 -9.38
C TRP A 519 -2.78 -12.07 -8.19
N GLY A 520 -3.66 -13.07 -8.16
CA GLY A 520 -4.69 -13.24 -7.14
C GLY A 520 -5.70 -12.10 -7.04
N ARG A 521 -5.69 -11.06 -7.89
CA ARG A 521 -6.55 -9.87 -7.73
C ARG A 521 -8.03 -10.18 -7.87
N GLY A 522 -8.41 -11.18 -8.66
CA GLY A 522 -9.82 -11.55 -8.81
C GLY A 522 -10.48 -12.13 -7.56
N LEU A 523 -9.70 -12.49 -6.53
CA LEU A 523 -10.25 -12.89 -5.24
C LEU A 523 -10.63 -11.71 -4.33
N SER A 524 -10.33 -10.46 -4.73
CA SER A 524 -10.46 -9.30 -3.85
C SER A 524 -11.88 -9.15 -3.29
N ARG A 525 -12.94 -9.32 -4.11
CA ARG A 525 -14.34 -9.26 -3.66
C ARG A 525 -14.61 -10.21 -2.52
N ARG A 526 -14.17 -11.45 -2.69
CA ARG A 526 -14.43 -12.55 -1.78
C ARG A 526 -13.66 -12.37 -0.47
N LEU A 527 -12.38 -12.00 -0.56
CA LEU A 527 -11.48 -11.97 0.59
C LEU A 527 -11.56 -10.66 1.36
N THR A 528 -11.70 -9.55 0.65
CA THR A 528 -11.68 -8.22 1.28
C THR A 528 -13.08 -7.60 1.38
N GLY A 529 -14.05 -8.06 0.59
CA GLY A 529 -15.36 -7.43 0.44
C GLY A 529 -15.39 -6.27 -0.55
N ALA A 530 -14.31 -6.05 -1.32
CA ALA A 530 -14.20 -4.97 -2.30
C ALA A 530 -13.30 -5.36 -3.48
N ASP A 531 -13.51 -4.69 -4.62
CA ASP A 531 -12.79 -4.92 -5.87
C ASP A 531 -12.10 -3.66 -6.39
N ASP A 532 -11.98 -2.63 -5.56
CA ASP A 532 -11.45 -1.36 -6.03
C ASP A 532 -10.00 -1.52 -6.53
N ARG A 533 -9.68 -0.83 -7.62
CA ARG A 533 -8.43 -0.90 -8.37
C ARG A 533 -7.83 0.50 -8.53
N LEU A 534 -6.57 0.51 -8.96
CA LEU A 534 -5.71 1.68 -9.11
C LEU A 534 -5.34 2.35 -7.78
N HIS A 535 -4.39 3.27 -7.86
CA HIS A 535 -3.69 3.84 -6.72
C HIS A 535 -4.58 4.56 -5.71
N ASP A 536 -5.82 4.91 -6.02
CA ASP A 536 -6.73 5.67 -5.16
C ASP A 536 -8.13 5.03 -5.05
N CYS A 537 -8.26 3.76 -5.44
CA CYS A 537 -9.52 3.01 -5.46
C CYS A 537 -10.58 3.59 -6.43
N ARG A 538 -10.15 4.31 -7.49
CA ARG A 538 -11.07 4.96 -8.42
C ARG A 538 -11.84 4.03 -9.35
N ALA A 539 -11.28 2.86 -9.65
CA ALA A 539 -11.87 1.89 -10.57
C ALA A 539 -12.58 0.78 -9.79
N ARG A 540 -13.89 0.62 -10.02
CA ARG A 540 -14.73 -0.35 -9.30
C ARG A 540 -14.72 -1.73 -9.95
N THR A 541 -14.35 -1.80 -11.23
CA THR A 541 -14.29 -3.03 -12.03
C THR A 541 -13.00 -3.12 -12.83
N VAL A 542 -12.70 -4.30 -13.38
CA VAL A 542 -11.58 -4.50 -14.32
C VAL A 542 -11.75 -3.61 -15.56
N VAL A 543 -12.98 -3.52 -16.08
CA VAL A 543 -13.28 -2.69 -17.25
C VAL A 543 -12.99 -1.22 -16.96
N GLU A 544 -13.45 -0.69 -15.81
CA GLU A 544 -13.14 0.69 -15.42
C GLU A 544 -11.64 0.92 -15.26
N ALA A 545 -10.92 -0.05 -14.69
CA ALA A 545 -9.46 0.05 -14.55
C ALA A 545 -8.79 0.10 -15.92
N ILE A 546 -9.17 -0.78 -16.86
CA ILE A 546 -8.66 -0.76 -18.24
C ILE A 546 -8.99 0.58 -18.90
N MET A 547 -10.23 1.08 -18.79
CA MET A 547 -10.60 2.33 -19.45
C MET A 547 -9.90 3.56 -18.85
N TRP A 548 -9.54 3.57 -17.56
CA TRP A 548 -8.67 4.59 -16.98
C TRP A 548 -7.28 4.65 -17.64
N HIS A 549 -6.73 3.51 -18.09
CA HIS A 549 -5.47 3.49 -18.85
C HIS A 549 -5.60 4.18 -20.22
N GLY A 550 -6.82 4.32 -20.75
CA GLY A 550 -7.14 5.01 -22.00
C GLY A 550 -7.74 6.40 -21.80
N TYR A 551 -7.69 6.96 -20.59
CA TYR A 551 -8.28 8.27 -20.29
C TYR A 551 -7.74 9.36 -21.22
N SER A 552 -6.43 9.41 -21.46
CA SER A 552 -5.78 10.34 -22.40
C SER A 552 -5.01 9.59 -23.49
N LYS A 553 -4.92 10.20 -24.69
CA LYS A 553 -4.04 9.71 -25.78
C LYS A 553 -2.55 9.79 -25.43
N GLN A 554 -2.19 10.58 -24.42
CA GLN A 554 -0.82 10.67 -23.91
C GLN A 554 -0.42 9.46 -23.05
N SER A 555 -1.40 8.69 -22.57
CA SER A 555 -1.15 7.48 -21.79
C SER A 555 -0.27 6.49 -22.55
N GLN A 556 0.75 5.96 -21.88
CA GLN A 556 1.59 4.88 -22.43
C GLN A 556 0.79 3.59 -22.68
N ALA A 557 -0.36 3.44 -22.03
CA ALA A 557 -1.28 2.32 -22.19
C ALA A 557 -2.48 2.63 -23.11
N TYR A 558 -2.49 3.78 -23.80
CA TYR A 558 -3.61 4.16 -24.67
C TYR A 558 -3.87 3.15 -25.77
N ARG A 559 -2.84 2.71 -26.51
CA ARG A 559 -3.01 1.82 -27.67
C ARG A 559 -3.60 0.45 -27.30
N PRO A 560 -3.10 -0.29 -26.29
CA PRO A 560 -3.76 -1.51 -25.82
C PRO A 560 -5.20 -1.26 -25.36
N THR A 561 -5.46 -0.16 -24.68
CA THR A 561 -6.81 0.20 -24.20
C THR A 561 -7.78 0.49 -25.35
N GLU A 562 -7.35 1.23 -26.36
CA GLU A 562 -8.14 1.51 -27.56
C GLU A 562 -8.47 0.21 -28.32
N LYS A 563 -7.53 -0.73 -28.40
CA LYS A 563 -7.81 -2.05 -28.97
C LYS A 563 -8.85 -2.80 -28.14
N PHE A 564 -8.72 -2.84 -26.81
CA PHE A 564 -9.72 -3.45 -25.91
C PHE A 564 -11.11 -2.84 -26.13
N TYR A 565 -11.19 -1.51 -26.19
CA TYR A 565 -12.44 -0.77 -26.41
C TYR A 565 -13.14 -1.17 -27.72
N ASN A 566 -12.38 -1.52 -28.77
CA ASN A 566 -12.92 -1.92 -30.07
C ASN A 566 -13.15 -3.44 -30.23
N LEU A 567 -12.80 -4.27 -29.24
CA LEU A 567 -13.10 -5.70 -29.27
C LEU A 567 -14.62 -5.94 -29.14
N PRO A 568 -15.18 -7.03 -29.69
CA PRO A 568 -16.54 -7.46 -29.36
C PRO A 568 -16.69 -7.75 -27.86
N LYS A 569 -17.89 -7.56 -27.31
CA LYS A 569 -18.18 -7.84 -25.89
C LYS A 569 -17.64 -9.19 -25.38
N SER A 570 -17.84 -10.29 -26.11
CA SER A 570 -17.34 -11.61 -25.69
C SER A 570 -15.82 -11.67 -25.50
N ASP A 571 -15.07 -10.96 -26.34
CA ASP A 571 -13.62 -10.88 -26.26
C ASP A 571 -13.16 -9.96 -25.11
N ARG A 572 -13.91 -8.87 -24.82
CA ARG A 572 -13.68 -8.04 -23.63
C ARG A 572 -13.92 -8.82 -22.35
N ASP A 573 -15.03 -9.56 -22.29
CA ASP A 573 -15.41 -10.39 -21.15
C ASP A 573 -14.38 -11.52 -20.93
N ALA A 574 -13.85 -12.12 -21.99
CA ALA A 574 -12.78 -13.11 -21.93
C ALA A 574 -11.49 -12.55 -21.29
N ILE A 575 -11.08 -11.33 -21.66
CA ILE A 575 -9.92 -10.65 -21.05
C ILE A 575 -10.17 -10.39 -19.56
N VAL A 576 -11.37 -9.90 -19.20
CA VAL A 576 -11.74 -9.67 -17.80
C VAL A 576 -11.65 -10.99 -17.01
N LYS A 577 -12.24 -12.07 -17.55
CA LYS A 577 -12.21 -13.41 -16.92
C LYS A 577 -10.79 -13.94 -16.75
N PHE A 578 -9.90 -13.66 -17.70
CA PHE A 578 -8.48 -13.99 -17.59
C PHE A 578 -7.79 -13.21 -16.45
N ILE A 579 -7.98 -11.88 -16.37
CA ILE A 579 -7.40 -11.04 -15.31
C ILE A 579 -7.89 -11.48 -13.92
N GLU A 580 -9.15 -11.88 -13.80
CA GLU A 580 -9.72 -12.38 -12.55
C GLU A 580 -9.11 -13.76 -12.17
N SER A 581 -8.76 -14.58 -13.16
CA SER A 581 -8.30 -15.96 -12.96
C SER A 581 -6.84 -16.10 -12.49
N ILE A 582 -6.00 -15.09 -12.72
CA ILE A 582 -4.56 -15.10 -12.44
C ILE A 582 -4.21 -14.53 -11.06
#